data_AF-A0A931L3N0-F1
#
_entry.id   AF-A0A931L3N0-F1
#
_cell.length_a   1.000
_cell.length_b   1.000
_cell.length_c   1.000
_cell.angle_alpha   90.00
_cell.angle_beta   90.00
_cell.angle_gamma   90.00
#
_symmetry.space_group_name_H-M   'P 1'
#
loop_
_entity.id
_entity.type
_entity.pdbx_description
1 polymer ?
#
loop_
_entity_poly.entity_id
_entity_poly.type
_entity_poly.pdbx_seq_one_letter_code
_entity_poly.pdbx_strand_id
1 'polypeptide(L)'
;MLLRRVAQHVKTQNWFAVGLDFVIVAAGVLLALQVSNWSEAQSNKKGATNTLVRLKHEVSFSTIALEERIASIGESRSTRDRAILALDRCDDSPEAISAVTKTIHVMSGDILPSFVDNSLRELARNDQYLELLTDAFRAELNIYDSRLADERSQLKINYELMWDDHILRNPSVSVVAPNGDVSRGQIVLRRPFTELCEDPVFSRQFIMTEGWHQAATSRMTRFRKQSEAFLLEIDAELERLN
;
A
#
# COMPACT_ATOMS: atom_id res chain seq x y z
N MET A 1 11.52 -86.22 -4.18
CA MET A 1 10.56 -86.08 -3.06
C MET A 1 10.72 -84.81 -2.19
N LEU A 2 11.51 -83.81 -2.59
CA LEU A 2 11.53 -82.49 -1.92
C LEU A 2 10.48 -81.50 -2.49
N LEU A 3 10.25 -81.53 -3.81
CA LEU A 3 9.32 -80.62 -4.50
C LEU A 3 7.87 -80.74 -4.04
N ARG A 4 7.41 -81.96 -3.70
CA ARG A 4 6.06 -82.22 -3.20
C ARG A 4 5.86 -81.75 -1.75
N ARG A 5 6.93 -81.70 -0.93
CA ARG A 5 6.85 -81.22 0.46
C ARG A 5 6.87 -79.69 0.54
N VAL A 6 7.59 -79.02 -0.37
CA VAL A 6 7.57 -77.55 -0.52
C VAL A 6 6.20 -77.07 -1.01
N ALA A 7 5.61 -77.73 -2.02
CA ALA A 7 4.26 -77.40 -2.49
C ALA A 7 3.16 -77.65 -1.43
N GLN A 8 3.33 -78.66 -0.57
CA GLN A 8 2.41 -78.90 0.55
C GLN A 8 2.55 -77.82 1.64
N HIS A 9 3.78 -77.36 1.92
CA HIS A 9 4.04 -76.31 2.91
C HIS A 9 3.56 -74.93 2.44
N VAL A 10 3.67 -74.60 1.14
CA VAL A 10 3.14 -73.35 0.55
C VAL A 10 1.61 -73.28 0.60
N LYS A 11 0.94 -74.44 0.60
CA LYS A 11 -0.53 -74.56 0.67
C LYS A 11 -1.09 -74.50 2.11
N THR A 12 -0.25 -74.74 3.11
CA THR A 12 -0.58 -74.61 4.55
C THR A 12 -0.10 -73.30 5.16
N GLN A 13 0.51 -72.41 4.38
CA GLN A 13 0.94 -71.12 4.89
C GLN A 13 -0.27 -70.20 5.03
N ASN A 14 -0.33 -69.52 6.17
CA ASN A 14 -1.32 -68.50 6.49
C ASN A 14 -1.16 -67.29 5.55
N TRP A 15 -1.49 -67.43 4.27
CA TRP A 15 -1.56 -66.31 3.31
C TRP A 15 -2.52 -65.23 3.80
N PHE A 16 -3.53 -65.62 4.58
CA PHE A 16 -4.38 -64.70 5.33
C PHE A 16 -3.60 -63.87 6.36
N ALA A 17 -2.66 -64.46 7.10
CA ALA A 17 -1.81 -63.71 8.04
C ALA A 17 -0.87 -62.75 7.31
N VAL A 18 -0.25 -63.18 6.20
CA VAL A 18 0.58 -62.30 5.37
C VAL A 18 -0.24 -61.14 4.78
N GLY A 19 -1.45 -61.41 4.31
CA GLY A 19 -2.38 -60.38 3.83
C GLY A 19 -2.81 -59.41 4.93
N LEU A 20 -3.08 -59.92 6.14
CA LEU A 20 -3.42 -59.12 7.31
C LEU A 20 -2.25 -58.20 7.71
N ASP A 21 -1.03 -58.73 7.78
CA ASP A 21 0.19 -57.97 8.08
C ASP A 21 0.41 -56.86 7.05
N PHE A 22 0.20 -57.15 5.76
CA PHE A 22 0.27 -56.16 4.69
C PHE A 22 -0.78 -55.05 4.85
N VAL A 23 -2.04 -55.40 5.15
CA VAL A 23 -3.11 -54.42 5.37
C VAL A 23 -2.81 -53.53 6.57
N ILE A 24 -2.29 -54.09 7.67
CA ILE A 24 -1.92 -53.31 8.85
C ILE A 24 -0.80 -52.31 8.52
N VAL A 25 0.25 -52.73 7.81
CA VAL A 25 1.34 -51.84 7.38
C VAL A 25 0.82 -50.75 6.44
N ALA A 26 0.02 -51.12 5.43
CA ALA A 26 -0.57 -50.16 4.50
C ALA A 26 -1.50 -49.17 5.23
N ALA A 27 -2.34 -49.63 6.15
CA ALA A 27 -3.17 -48.77 6.98
C ALA A 27 -2.33 -47.84 7.87
N GLY A 28 -1.22 -48.33 8.43
CA GLY A 28 -0.27 -47.51 9.20
C GLY A 28 0.33 -46.38 8.37
N VAL A 29 0.77 -46.66 7.13
CA VAL A 29 1.31 -45.65 6.21
C VAL A 29 0.23 -44.63 5.82
N LEU A 30 -0.98 -45.11 5.50
CA LEU A 30 -2.10 -44.22 5.16
C LEU A 30 -2.46 -43.30 6.33
N LEU A 31 -2.54 -43.81 7.56
CA LEU A 31 -2.80 -43.01 8.75
C LEU A 31 -1.69 -41.98 9.00
N ALA A 32 -0.42 -42.35 8.83
CA ALA A 32 0.69 -41.42 8.97
C ALA A 32 0.60 -40.25 7.96
N LEU A 33 0.26 -40.54 6.71
CA LEU A 33 0.03 -39.51 5.69
C LEU A 33 -1.18 -38.63 6.03
N GLN A 34 -2.28 -39.20 6.52
CA GLN A 34 -3.47 -38.42 6.90
C GLN A 34 -3.18 -37.48 8.07
N VAL A 35 -2.44 -37.92 9.09
CA VAL A 35 -2.03 -37.07 10.21
C VAL A 35 -1.11 -35.94 9.74
N SER A 36 -0.17 -36.25 8.84
CA SER A 36 0.71 -35.24 8.24
C SER A 36 -0.09 -34.18 7.47
N ASN A 37 -1.03 -34.60 6.62
CA ASN A 37 -1.87 -33.69 5.83
C ASN A 37 -2.77 -32.82 6.73
N TRP A 38 -3.31 -33.39 7.81
CA TRP A 38 -4.10 -32.63 8.78
C TRP A 38 -3.25 -31.57 9.52
N SER A 39 -2.04 -31.95 9.94
CA SER A 39 -1.09 -31.02 10.56
C SER A 39 -0.72 -29.87 9.62
N GLU A 40 -0.47 -30.17 8.34
CA GLU A 40 -0.17 -29.16 7.32
C GLU A 40 -1.36 -28.23 7.08
N ALA A 41 -2.57 -28.77 6.90
CA ALA A 41 -3.78 -27.97 6.74
C ALA A 41 -4.02 -27.01 7.91
N GLN A 42 -3.81 -27.49 9.15
CA GLN A 42 -3.94 -26.66 10.35
C GLN A 42 -2.85 -25.57 10.42
N SER A 43 -1.62 -25.91 10.00
CA SER A 43 -0.52 -24.95 9.90
C SER A 43 -0.82 -23.85 8.87
N ASN A 44 -1.33 -24.24 7.70
CA ASN A 44 -1.69 -23.30 6.63
C ASN A 44 -2.83 -22.39 7.04
N LYS A 45 -3.86 -22.94 7.69
CA LYS A 45 -4.95 -22.16 8.28
C LYS A 45 -4.43 -21.11 9.26
N LYS A 46 -3.57 -21.51 10.20
CA LYS A 46 -2.94 -20.58 11.17
C LYS A 46 -2.08 -19.52 10.47
N GLY A 47 -1.32 -19.90 9.44
CA GLY A 47 -0.50 -19.00 8.64
C GLY A 47 -1.34 -17.95 7.90
N ALA A 48 -2.40 -18.38 7.22
CA ALA A 48 -3.34 -17.51 6.52
C ALA A 48 -4.02 -16.52 7.49
N THR A 49 -4.57 -17.01 8.61
CA THR A 49 -5.19 -16.16 9.64
C THR A 49 -4.20 -15.12 10.19
N ASN A 50 -2.98 -15.54 10.55
CA ASN A 50 -1.97 -14.60 11.05
C ASN A 50 -1.58 -13.55 10.00
N THR A 51 -1.52 -13.93 8.73
CA THR A 51 -1.19 -13.02 7.63
C THR A 51 -2.31 -12.03 7.37
N LEU A 52 -3.58 -12.46 7.44
CA LEU A 52 -4.73 -11.56 7.37
C LEU A 52 -4.79 -10.57 8.55
N VAL A 53 -4.47 -11.01 9.77
CA VAL A 53 -4.36 -10.10 10.92
C VAL A 53 -3.28 -9.04 10.68
N ARG A 54 -2.10 -9.43 10.19
CA ARG A 54 -1.05 -8.46 9.83
C ARG A 54 -1.49 -7.53 8.71
N LEU A 55 -2.15 -8.05 7.67
CA LEU A 55 -2.72 -7.24 6.59
C LEU A 55 -3.70 -6.21 7.13
N LYS A 56 -4.61 -6.59 8.04
CA LYS A 56 -5.53 -5.66 8.71
C LYS A 56 -4.79 -4.52 9.40
N HIS A 57 -3.71 -4.82 10.12
CA HIS A 57 -2.89 -3.80 10.77
C HIS A 57 -2.16 -2.90 9.75
N GLU A 58 -1.63 -3.45 8.67
CA GLU A 58 -0.96 -2.68 7.60
C GLU A 58 -1.92 -1.74 6.86
N VAL A 59 -3.14 -2.20 6.57
CA VAL A 59 -4.19 -1.38 5.95
C VAL A 59 -4.66 -0.29 6.91
N SER A 60 -4.91 -0.63 8.18
CA SER A 60 -5.28 0.35 9.23
C SER A 60 -4.20 1.42 9.44
N PHE A 61 -2.92 1.03 9.42
CA PHE A 61 -1.81 1.99 9.49
C PHE A 61 -1.82 2.92 8.28
N SER A 62 -2.02 2.38 7.08
CA SER A 62 -2.09 3.16 5.85
C SER A 62 -3.29 4.13 5.85
N THR A 63 -4.44 3.76 6.42
CA THR A 63 -5.60 4.67 6.54
C THR A 63 -5.33 5.86 7.46
N ILE A 64 -4.61 5.64 8.57
CA ILE A 64 -4.18 6.70 9.48
C ILE A 64 -3.20 7.64 8.77
N ALA A 65 -2.19 7.09 8.09
CA ALA A 65 -1.22 7.88 7.35
C ALA A 65 -1.88 8.74 6.23
N LEU A 66 -2.90 8.19 5.56
CA LEU A 66 -3.71 8.94 4.58
C LEU A 66 -4.48 10.08 5.24
N GLU A 67 -5.11 9.83 6.39
CA GLU A 67 -5.86 10.85 7.13
C GLU A 67 -4.98 12.00 7.61
N GLU A 68 -3.86 11.71 8.25
CA GLU A 68 -2.89 12.70 8.69
C GLU A 68 -2.40 13.56 7.51
N ARG A 69 -2.14 12.93 6.36
CA ARG A 69 -1.69 13.62 5.17
C ARG A 69 -2.76 14.53 4.57
N ILE A 70 -4.00 14.04 4.48
CA ILE A 70 -5.16 14.84 4.03
C ILE A 70 -5.34 16.06 4.94
N ALA A 71 -5.28 15.87 6.26
CA ALA A 71 -5.42 16.95 7.23
C ALA A 71 -4.32 18.01 7.07
N SER A 72 -3.05 17.58 6.97
CA SER A 72 -1.90 18.48 6.80
C SER A 72 -2.01 19.36 5.53
N ILE A 73 -2.44 18.79 4.41
CA ILE A 73 -2.69 19.56 3.18
C ILE A 73 -3.87 20.53 3.38
N GLY A 74 -4.90 20.11 4.12
CA GLY A 74 -6.07 20.92 4.45
C GLY A 74 -5.75 22.15 5.32
N GLU A 75 -4.88 22.00 6.31
CA GLU A 75 -4.47 23.09 7.23
C GLU A 75 -3.88 24.30 6.49
N SER A 76 -3.21 24.05 5.37
CA SER A 76 -2.56 25.10 4.58
C SER A 76 -3.50 25.83 3.61
N ARG A 77 -4.78 25.44 3.53
CA ARG A 77 -5.74 26.00 2.57
C ARG A 77 -5.85 27.52 2.63
N SER A 78 -5.98 28.09 3.83
CA SER A 78 -6.08 29.55 4.00
C SER A 78 -4.81 30.30 3.59
N THR A 79 -3.65 29.64 3.67
CA THR A 79 -2.38 30.23 3.19
C THR A 79 -2.33 30.20 1.67
N ARG A 80 -2.79 29.12 1.05
CA ARG A 80 -2.91 29.03 -0.42
C ARG A 80 -3.89 30.05 -0.98
N ASP A 81 -5.08 30.16 -0.39
CA ASP A 81 -6.11 31.12 -0.82
C ASP A 81 -5.59 32.57 -0.78
N ARG A 82 -4.83 32.92 0.27
CA ARG A 82 -4.17 34.24 0.36
C ARG A 82 -3.09 34.44 -0.69
N ALA A 83 -2.29 33.42 -1.00
CA ALA A 83 -1.27 33.51 -2.02
C ALA A 83 -1.87 33.67 -3.43
N ILE A 84 -2.96 32.96 -3.73
CA ILE A 84 -3.70 33.12 -4.99
C ILE A 84 -4.25 34.54 -5.10
N LEU A 85 -4.89 35.05 -4.05
CA LEU A 85 -5.40 36.42 -4.02
C LEU A 85 -4.28 37.47 -4.17
N ALA A 86 -3.11 37.22 -3.57
CA ALA A 86 -1.94 38.09 -3.71
C ALA A 86 -1.46 38.15 -5.17
N LEU A 87 -1.38 37.00 -5.85
CA LEU A 87 -1.03 36.93 -7.27
C LEU A 87 -2.07 37.62 -8.15
N ASP A 88 -3.35 37.33 -7.94
CA ASP A 88 -4.46 37.90 -8.73
C ASP A 88 -4.55 39.42 -8.63
N ARG A 89 -4.22 39.98 -7.46
CA ARG A 89 -4.28 41.42 -7.20
C ARG A 89 -2.96 42.14 -7.44
N CYS A 90 -1.89 41.43 -7.77
CA CYS A 90 -0.54 41.99 -7.76
C CYS A 90 -0.22 42.74 -6.45
N ASP A 91 -0.65 42.20 -5.30
CA ASP A 91 -0.41 42.80 -3.99
C ASP A 91 1.05 42.57 -3.58
N ASP A 92 1.87 43.61 -3.69
CA ASP A 92 3.31 43.59 -3.39
C ASP A 92 3.64 43.89 -1.92
N SER A 93 2.64 43.89 -1.03
CA SER A 93 2.87 44.01 0.40
C SER A 93 3.77 42.87 0.93
N PRO A 94 4.61 43.14 1.94
CA PRO A 94 5.44 42.10 2.55
C PRO A 94 4.65 40.87 3.01
N GLU A 95 3.43 41.07 3.50
CA GLU A 95 2.52 40.01 3.95
C GLU A 95 2.05 39.13 2.78
N ALA A 96 1.70 39.74 1.64
CA ALA A 96 1.28 39.04 0.44
C ALA A 96 2.42 38.21 -0.17
N ILE A 97 3.62 38.80 -0.29
CA ILE A 97 4.82 38.10 -0.74
C ILE A 97 5.18 36.92 0.20
N SER A 98 5.03 37.12 1.52
CA SER A 98 5.22 36.05 2.51
C SER A 98 4.21 34.92 2.33
N ALA A 99 2.94 35.22 2.02
CA ALA A 99 1.93 34.20 1.74
C ALA A 99 2.28 33.37 0.49
N VAL A 100 2.76 34.01 -0.58
CA VAL A 100 3.18 33.33 -1.82
C VAL A 100 4.38 32.42 -1.56
N THR A 101 5.46 32.95 -0.99
CA THR A 101 6.67 32.17 -0.69
C THR A 101 6.42 31.02 0.29
N LYS A 102 5.57 31.23 1.32
CA LYS A 102 5.14 30.16 2.23
C LYS A 102 4.32 29.09 1.51
N THR A 103 3.43 29.50 0.60
CA THR A 103 2.63 28.55 -0.19
C THR A 103 3.51 27.70 -1.08
N ILE A 104 4.50 28.29 -1.76
CA ILE A 104 5.48 27.54 -2.54
C ILE A 104 6.18 26.49 -1.67
N HIS A 105 6.64 26.88 -0.49
CA HIS A 105 7.31 25.97 0.44
C HIS A 105 6.40 24.80 0.85
N VAL A 106 5.17 25.09 1.30
CA VAL A 106 4.18 24.08 1.69
C VAL A 106 3.86 23.15 0.53
N MET A 107 3.68 23.71 -0.67
CA MET A 107 3.33 22.93 -1.84
C MET A 107 4.50 22.06 -2.28
N SER A 108 5.75 22.49 -2.10
CA SER A 108 6.93 21.64 -2.29
C SER A 108 7.19 20.63 -1.17
N GLY A 109 6.42 20.64 -0.07
CA GLY A 109 6.61 19.69 1.02
C GLY A 109 6.33 18.24 0.60
N ASP A 110 6.91 17.27 1.32
CA ASP A 110 6.55 15.85 1.13
C ASP A 110 5.06 15.66 1.39
N ILE A 111 4.32 15.21 0.38
CA ILE A 111 2.89 14.90 0.46
C ILE A 111 2.59 13.41 0.35
N LEU A 112 3.62 12.56 0.27
CA LEU A 112 3.42 11.13 0.07
C LEU A 112 3.00 10.48 1.40
N PRO A 113 1.89 9.73 1.42
CA PRO A 113 1.56 8.87 2.56
C PRO A 113 2.43 7.62 2.55
N SER A 114 2.65 7.04 3.72
CA SER A 114 3.33 5.74 3.85
C SER A 114 2.34 4.61 3.57
N PHE A 115 2.70 3.72 2.65
CA PHE A 115 1.91 2.54 2.30
C PHE A 115 2.67 1.27 2.67
N VAL A 116 2.03 0.37 3.42
CA VAL A 116 2.58 -0.94 3.81
C VAL A 116 1.79 -2.06 3.14
N ASP A 117 2.49 -3.03 2.52
CA ASP A 117 1.87 -4.09 1.71
C ASP A 117 2.57 -5.46 1.82
N ASN A 118 3.34 -5.68 2.90
CA ASN A 118 4.13 -6.90 3.03
C ASN A 118 3.22 -8.14 3.11
N SER A 119 2.17 -8.04 3.92
CA SER A 119 1.21 -9.13 4.13
C SER A 119 0.34 -9.37 2.89
N LEU A 120 0.07 -8.31 2.12
CA LEU A 120 -0.63 -8.39 0.84
C LEU A 120 0.20 -9.21 -0.17
N ARG A 121 1.49 -8.88 -0.31
CA ARG A 121 2.43 -9.61 -1.19
C ARG A 121 2.68 -11.04 -0.70
N GLU A 122 2.67 -11.27 0.60
CA GLU A 122 2.80 -12.61 1.18
C GLU A 122 1.60 -13.49 0.81
N LEU A 123 0.36 -13.00 0.99
CA LEU A 123 -0.85 -13.71 0.57
C LEU A 123 -0.87 -13.99 -0.93
N ALA A 124 -0.54 -13.00 -1.75
CA ALA A 124 -0.54 -13.14 -3.20
C ALA A 124 0.51 -14.14 -3.74
N ARG A 125 1.53 -14.47 -2.93
CA ARG A 125 2.60 -15.42 -3.30
C ARG A 125 2.41 -16.82 -2.71
N ASN A 126 1.40 -17.00 -1.88
CA ASN A 126 1.19 -18.25 -1.17
C ASN A 126 -0.15 -18.89 -1.57
N ASP A 127 -0.11 -19.73 -2.60
CA ASP A 127 -1.30 -20.41 -3.14
C ASP A 127 -2.04 -21.21 -2.07
N GLN A 128 -1.31 -21.85 -1.14
CA GLN A 128 -1.90 -22.61 -0.03
C GLN A 128 -2.72 -21.72 0.91
N TYR A 129 -2.39 -20.44 1.03
CA TYR A 129 -3.19 -19.50 1.80
C TYR A 129 -4.40 -19.04 0.99
N LEU A 130 -4.21 -18.73 -0.29
CA LEU A 130 -5.31 -18.32 -1.18
C LEU A 130 -6.39 -19.39 -1.32
N GLU A 131 -6.03 -20.67 -1.34
CA GLU A 131 -6.98 -21.79 -1.38
C GLU A 131 -7.91 -21.85 -0.16
N LEU A 132 -7.48 -21.29 0.97
CA LEU A 132 -8.29 -21.23 2.18
C LEU A 132 -9.26 -20.05 2.18
N LEU A 133 -9.08 -19.08 1.28
CA LEU A 133 -9.88 -17.85 1.22
C LEU A 133 -11.09 -17.99 0.29
N THR A 134 -12.13 -17.20 0.56
CA THR A 134 -13.30 -17.17 -0.33
C THR A 134 -12.98 -16.54 -1.69
N ASP A 135 -13.69 -16.96 -2.74
CA ASP A 135 -13.59 -16.36 -4.08
C ASP A 135 -13.90 -14.86 -4.04
N ALA A 136 -14.90 -14.47 -3.23
CA ALA A 136 -15.27 -13.08 -3.02
C ALA A 136 -14.13 -12.28 -2.39
N PHE A 137 -13.54 -12.76 -1.30
CA PHE A 137 -12.42 -12.07 -0.66
C PHE A 137 -11.20 -12.00 -1.56
N ARG A 138 -10.89 -13.06 -2.32
CA ARG A 138 -9.78 -13.04 -3.31
C ARG A 138 -10.00 -11.98 -4.40
N ALA A 139 -11.24 -11.77 -4.84
CA ALA A 139 -11.55 -10.70 -5.77
C ALA A 139 -11.30 -9.32 -5.15
N GLU A 140 -11.75 -9.08 -3.92
CA GLU A 140 -11.50 -7.82 -3.19
C GLU A 140 -10.00 -7.59 -2.90
N LEU A 141 -9.26 -8.65 -2.56
CA LEU A 141 -7.80 -8.61 -2.37
C LEU A 141 -7.08 -8.11 -3.64
N ASN A 142 -7.45 -8.65 -4.80
CA ASN A 142 -6.87 -8.25 -6.09
C ASN A 142 -7.25 -6.81 -6.49
N ILE A 143 -8.49 -6.41 -6.20
CA ILE A 143 -8.96 -5.04 -6.42
C ILE A 143 -8.18 -4.07 -5.54
N TYR A 144 -7.99 -4.40 -4.26
CA TYR A 144 -7.22 -3.59 -3.33
C TYR A 144 -5.75 -3.47 -3.74
N ASP A 145 -5.10 -4.58 -4.10
CA ASP A 145 -3.70 -4.59 -4.58
C ASP A 145 -3.51 -3.70 -5.81
N SER A 146 -4.39 -3.83 -6.80
CA SER A 146 -4.36 -3.01 -8.01
C SER A 146 -4.52 -1.52 -7.70
N ARG A 147 -5.45 -1.16 -6.80
CA ARG A 147 -5.67 0.24 -6.39
C ARG A 147 -4.49 0.79 -5.60
N LEU A 148 -3.92 0.01 -4.69
CA LEU A 148 -2.76 0.40 -3.91
C LEU A 148 -1.55 0.68 -4.82
N ALA A 149 -1.32 -0.19 -5.80
CA ALA A 149 -0.26 0.01 -6.78
C ALA A 149 -0.47 1.28 -7.61
N ASP A 150 -1.70 1.53 -8.09
CA ASP A 150 -2.02 2.75 -8.84
C ASP A 150 -1.81 4.00 -7.98
N GLU A 151 -2.38 4.05 -6.77
CA GLU A 151 -2.28 5.24 -5.91
C GLU A 151 -0.83 5.52 -5.50
N ARG A 152 -0.03 4.49 -5.20
CA ARG A 152 1.40 4.64 -4.94
C ARG A 152 2.13 5.25 -6.13
N SER A 153 1.84 4.78 -7.34
CA SER A 153 2.47 5.29 -8.55
C SER A 153 2.05 6.72 -8.85
N GLN A 154 0.74 6.99 -8.84
CA GLN A 154 0.15 8.29 -9.19
C GLN A 154 0.55 9.39 -8.21
N LEU A 155 0.52 9.12 -6.91
CA LEU A 155 0.95 10.10 -5.90
C LEU A 155 2.43 10.42 -6.05
N LYS A 156 3.28 9.41 -6.30
CA LYS A 156 4.72 9.61 -6.53
C LYS A 156 4.98 10.46 -7.78
N ILE A 157 4.37 10.11 -8.91
CA ILE A 157 4.55 10.85 -10.17
C ILE A 157 4.09 12.30 -10.01
N ASN A 158 2.94 12.53 -9.40
CA ASN A 158 2.44 13.89 -9.18
C ASN A 158 3.36 14.71 -8.26
N TYR A 159 3.91 14.08 -7.22
CA TYR A 159 4.90 14.72 -6.35
C TYR A 159 6.18 15.10 -7.09
N GLU A 160 6.71 14.21 -7.94
CA GLU A 160 7.91 14.48 -8.73
C GLU A 160 7.69 15.61 -9.75
N LEU A 161 6.57 15.58 -10.48
CA LEU A 161 6.20 16.63 -11.44
C LEU A 161 6.01 17.98 -10.76
N MET A 162 5.41 17.99 -9.57
CA MET A 162 5.31 19.18 -8.72
C MET A 162 6.66 19.76 -8.37
N TRP A 163 7.59 18.95 -7.88
CA TRP A 163 8.93 19.42 -7.54
C TRP A 163 9.69 19.95 -8.76
N ASP A 164 9.58 19.24 -9.88
CA ASP A 164 10.19 19.61 -11.14
C ASP A 164 9.71 20.97 -11.64
N ASP A 165 8.40 21.18 -11.71
CA ASP A 165 7.82 22.40 -12.28
C ASP A 165 7.88 23.60 -11.31
N HIS A 166 7.79 23.34 -10.01
CA HIS A 166 7.65 24.40 -9.01
C HIS A 166 8.99 24.89 -8.47
N ILE A 167 10.00 24.02 -8.38
CA ILE A 167 11.30 24.33 -7.79
C ILE A 167 12.43 24.20 -8.81
N LEU A 168 12.59 23.02 -9.43
CA LEU A 168 13.81 22.71 -10.18
C LEU A 168 13.89 23.43 -11.54
N ARG A 169 12.77 23.50 -12.26
CA ARG A 169 12.67 24.12 -13.60
C ARG A 169 12.04 25.51 -13.56
N ASN A 170 11.70 26.02 -12.38
CA ASN A 170 11.07 27.33 -12.24
C ASN A 170 12.13 28.44 -12.26
N PRO A 171 12.14 29.34 -13.27
CA PRO A 171 13.14 30.41 -13.35
C PRO A 171 12.92 31.52 -12.33
N SER A 172 11.74 31.59 -11.72
CA SER A 172 11.32 32.63 -10.78
C SER A 172 11.50 32.24 -9.32
N VAL A 173 11.75 30.97 -9.03
CA VAL A 173 11.85 30.42 -7.67
C VAL A 173 13.26 29.90 -7.43
N SER A 174 13.75 30.06 -6.21
CA SER A 174 15.01 29.46 -5.76
C SER A 174 14.90 28.99 -4.32
N VAL A 175 15.74 28.04 -3.96
CA VAL A 175 15.95 27.64 -2.56
C VAL A 175 17.26 28.25 -2.08
N VAL A 176 17.22 28.97 -0.96
CA VAL A 176 18.42 29.46 -0.26
C VAL A 176 18.60 28.62 0.98
N ALA A 177 19.66 27.81 1.02
CA ALA A 177 20.00 26.93 2.13
C ALA A 177 21.01 27.63 3.07
N PRO A 178 20.65 27.94 4.33
CA PRO A 178 21.60 28.46 5.31
C PRO A 178 22.73 27.46 5.53
N ASN A 179 23.99 27.87 5.33
CA ASN A 179 25.18 27.02 5.49
C ASN A 179 25.16 25.71 4.65
N GLY A 180 24.41 25.68 3.55
CA GLY A 180 24.24 24.47 2.74
C GLY A 180 23.28 23.43 3.32
N ASP A 181 22.61 23.74 4.44
CA ASP A 181 21.57 22.87 5.00
C ASP A 181 20.25 23.04 4.24
N VAL A 182 20.03 22.15 3.27
CA VAL A 182 18.83 22.13 2.42
C VAL A 182 17.56 21.91 3.24
N SER A 183 17.64 21.24 4.41
CA SER A 183 16.48 21.02 5.29
C SER A 183 15.94 22.31 5.90
N ARG A 184 16.79 23.36 5.95
CA ARG A 184 16.44 24.71 6.40
C ARG A 184 16.32 25.70 5.24
N GLY A 185 16.22 25.17 4.01
CA GLY A 185 16.09 25.97 2.80
C GLY A 185 14.87 26.88 2.85
N GLN A 186 15.07 28.16 2.56
CA GLN A 186 13.99 29.13 2.37
C GLN A 186 13.70 29.31 0.89
N ILE A 187 12.42 29.32 0.55
CA ILE A 187 11.98 29.69 -0.79
C ILE A 187 12.13 31.19 -0.96
N VAL A 188 12.78 31.60 -2.04
CA VAL A 188 12.89 33.01 -2.44
C VAL A 188 12.47 33.19 -3.89
N LEU A 189 11.95 34.38 -4.19
CA LEU A 189 11.64 34.80 -5.56
C LEU A 189 12.89 35.42 -6.19
N ARG A 190 13.21 35.04 -7.43
CA ARG A 190 14.38 35.54 -8.18
C ARG A 190 14.14 36.88 -8.88
N ARG A 191 12.87 37.28 -9.00
CA ARG A 191 12.43 38.55 -9.62
C ARG A 191 11.50 39.30 -8.66
N PRO A 192 11.38 40.63 -8.79
CA PRO A 192 10.41 41.41 -8.03
C PRO A 192 8.99 40.85 -8.19
N PHE A 193 8.22 40.87 -7.10
CA PHE A 193 6.85 40.33 -7.12
C PHE A 193 5.95 41.07 -8.13
N THR A 194 6.14 42.38 -8.29
CA THR A 194 5.44 43.22 -9.27
C THR A 194 5.65 42.78 -10.72
N GLU A 195 6.80 42.18 -11.04
CA GLU A 195 7.03 41.57 -12.36
C GLU A 195 6.44 40.16 -12.45
N LEU A 196 6.50 39.40 -11.36
CA LEU A 196 6.06 38.01 -11.34
C LEU A 196 4.55 37.84 -11.37
N CYS A 197 3.80 38.75 -10.74
CA CYS A 197 2.33 38.69 -10.74
C CYS A 197 1.75 38.96 -12.14
N GLU A 198 2.46 39.75 -12.97
CA GLU A 198 2.12 40.01 -14.37
C GLU A 198 2.62 38.91 -15.33
N ASP A 199 3.48 37.99 -14.86
CA ASP A 199 4.00 36.88 -15.67
C ASP A 199 2.97 35.73 -15.75
N PRO A 200 2.32 35.52 -16.91
CA PRO A 200 1.28 34.51 -17.05
C PRO A 200 1.81 33.08 -16.93
N VAL A 201 3.12 32.86 -17.13
CA VAL A 201 3.75 31.55 -16.96
C VAL A 201 3.86 31.23 -15.47
N PHE A 202 4.34 32.19 -14.68
CA PHE A 202 4.49 32.01 -13.23
C PHE A 202 3.13 31.76 -12.56
N SER A 203 2.14 32.61 -12.82
CA SER A 203 0.79 32.47 -12.26
C SER A 203 0.13 31.16 -12.67
N ARG A 204 0.27 30.73 -13.93
CA ARG A 204 -0.27 29.45 -14.40
C ARG A 204 0.39 28.25 -13.71
N GLN A 205 1.72 28.25 -13.60
CA GLN A 205 2.45 27.17 -12.92
C GLN A 205 2.03 27.07 -11.45
N PHE A 206 1.91 28.21 -10.76
CA PHE A 206 1.47 28.26 -9.38
C PHE A 206 0.07 27.64 -9.20
N ILE A 207 -0.90 28.04 -10.01
CA ILE A 207 -2.27 27.50 -9.98
C ILE A 207 -2.31 26.01 -10.37
N MET A 208 -1.52 25.60 -11.35
CA MET A 208 -1.42 24.19 -11.76
C MET A 208 -0.92 23.32 -10.60
N THR A 209 0.11 23.78 -9.88
CA THR A 209 0.62 23.06 -8.71
C THR A 209 -0.44 22.96 -7.62
N GLU A 210 -1.26 24.00 -7.41
CA GLU A 210 -2.38 23.93 -6.45
C GLU A 210 -3.38 22.86 -6.86
N GLY A 211 -3.73 22.80 -8.15
CA GLY A 211 -4.62 21.79 -8.70
C GLY A 211 -4.12 20.36 -8.46
N TRP A 212 -2.79 20.14 -8.51
CA TRP A 212 -2.19 18.86 -8.15
C TRP A 212 -2.38 18.49 -6.68
N HIS A 213 -2.27 19.45 -5.76
CA HIS A 213 -2.57 19.23 -4.34
C HIS A 213 -4.03 18.84 -4.12
N GLN A 214 -4.98 19.55 -4.75
CA GLN A 214 -6.40 19.21 -4.66
C GLN A 214 -6.70 17.82 -5.23
N ALA A 215 -6.09 17.49 -6.36
CA ALA A 215 -6.20 16.18 -6.98
C ALA A 215 -5.65 15.09 -6.04
N ALA A 216 -4.46 15.28 -5.47
CA ALA A 216 -3.85 14.36 -4.52
C ALA A 216 -4.74 14.14 -3.28
N THR A 217 -5.25 15.20 -2.66
CA THR A 217 -6.17 15.10 -1.52
C THR A 217 -7.44 14.33 -1.88
N SER A 218 -8.00 14.57 -3.07
CA SER A 218 -9.18 13.86 -3.55
C SER A 218 -8.91 12.37 -3.78
N ARG A 219 -7.75 12.04 -4.35
CA ARG A 219 -7.29 10.65 -4.53
C ARG A 219 -7.12 9.94 -3.19
N MET A 220 -6.36 10.53 -2.27
CA MET A 220 -6.14 9.98 -0.92
C MET A 220 -7.45 9.79 -0.16
N THR A 221 -8.39 10.73 -0.27
CA THR A 221 -9.71 10.62 0.39
C THR A 221 -10.52 9.44 -0.14
N ARG A 222 -10.51 9.23 -1.47
CA ARG A 222 -11.20 8.08 -2.07
C ARG A 222 -10.53 6.77 -1.69
N PHE A 223 -9.20 6.71 -1.77
CA PHE A 223 -8.46 5.50 -1.45
C PHE A 223 -8.62 5.12 0.03
N ARG A 224 -8.60 6.09 0.95
CA ARG A 224 -8.88 5.85 2.37
C ARG A 224 -10.22 5.16 2.59
N LYS A 225 -11.30 5.64 1.95
CA LYS A 225 -12.63 5.01 2.03
C LYS A 225 -12.64 3.60 1.46
N GLN A 226 -11.88 3.35 0.40
CA GLN A 226 -11.74 2.01 -0.18
C GLN A 226 -10.96 1.07 0.75
N SER A 227 -9.91 1.57 1.41
CA SER A 227 -9.17 0.83 2.44
C SER A 227 -10.03 0.52 3.67
N GLU A 228 -10.87 1.47 4.11
CA GLU A 228 -11.85 1.26 5.19
C GLU A 228 -12.86 0.16 4.84
N ALA A 229 -13.36 0.15 3.59
CA ALA A 229 -14.23 -0.94 3.12
C ALA A 229 -13.49 -2.28 3.08
N PHE A 230 -12.24 -2.31 2.61
CA PHE A 230 -11.43 -3.53 2.57
C PHE A 230 -11.13 -4.08 3.97
N LEU A 231 -11.00 -3.23 4.99
CA LEU A 231 -10.86 -3.68 6.38
C LEU A 231 -12.08 -4.49 6.85
N LEU A 232 -13.28 -4.14 6.41
CA LEU A 232 -14.50 -4.89 6.74
C LEU A 232 -14.49 -6.27 6.07
N GLU A 233 -13.99 -6.36 4.83
CA GLU A 233 -13.83 -7.63 4.12
C GLU A 233 -12.79 -8.53 4.80
N ILE A 234 -11.68 -7.95 5.29
CA ILE A 234 -10.68 -8.72 6.07
C ILE A 234 -11.30 -9.25 7.36
N ASP A 235 -12.11 -8.45 8.04
CA ASP A 235 -12.77 -8.88 9.28
C ASP A 235 -13.78 -10.00 9.06
N ALA A 236 -14.62 -9.89 8.02
CA ALA A 236 -15.55 -10.95 7.65
C ALA A 236 -14.81 -12.26 7.29
N GLU A 237 -13.69 -12.17 6.57
CA GLU A 237 -12.89 -13.34 6.20
C GLU A 237 -12.17 -13.96 7.41
N LEU A 238 -11.68 -13.14 8.35
CA LEU A 238 -11.10 -13.60 9.61
C LEU A 238 -12.13 -14.31 10.50
N GLU A 239 -13.34 -13.76 10.62
CA GLU A 239 -14.45 -14.38 11.36
C GLU A 239 -14.81 -15.75 10.79
N ARG A 240 -14.84 -15.88 9.46
CA ARG A 240 -15.12 -17.14 8.77
C ARG A 240 -14.01 -18.19 8.96
N LEU A 241 -12.75 -17.75 9.06
CA LEU A 241 -11.63 -18.65 9.27
C LEU A 241 -11.54 -19.16 10.71
N ASN A 242 -12.13 -18.48 11.70
CA ASN A 242 -12.13 -18.95 13.08
C ASN A 242 -13.15 -20.09 13.29
#